data_AF-A0A1G3Y1J0-F1
#
_entry.id   AF-A0A1G3Y1J0-F1
#
_cell.length_a   1.000
_cell.length_b   1.000
_cell.length_c   1.000
_cell.angle_alpha   90.00
_cell.angle_beta   90.00
_cell.angle_gamma   90.00
#
_symmetry.space_group_name_H-M   'P 1'
#
loop_
_entity.id
_entity.type
_entity.pdbx_description
1 polymer ?
#
loop_
_entity_poly.entity_id
_entity_poly.type
_entity_poly.pdbx_seq_one_letter_code
_entity_poly.pdbx_strand_id
1 'polypeptide(L)'
;CDDAQLAWLATQQGFCGVTQVDGERCTWHRQMDIQPANGSRDTGRMIVDGERMTETGIEADYLEIWERLPHSCGGVAALELAAESGRQPDRPTWLLVAGDCFMFVRGRAARLPRAADLTTLIAHARPDREQLLAWLDIEISFGRRTGPTPWRIEHSTLPFREGQCVTSPGALQRRGHQRVVEGPGERRWMILDWAVTAL
;
A
#
# COMPACT_ATOMS: atom_id res chain seq x y z
N CYS A 1 -1.28 -23.18 -4.72
CA CYS A 1 -2.41 -22.24 -4.93
C CYS A 1 -3.29 -22.83 -6.02
N ASP A 2 -4.53 -23.18 -5.71
CA ASP A 2 -5.51 -23.68 -6.67
C ASP A 2 -6.28 -22.54 -7.36
N ASP A 3 -7.15 -22.87 -8.31
CA ASP A 3 -7.87 -21.86 -9.10
C ASP A 3 -8.93 -21.12 -8.30
N ALA A 4 -9.53 -21.76 -7.29
CA ALA A 4 -10.50 -21.11 -6.41
C ALA A 4 -9.81 -20.04 -5.55
N GLN A 5 -8.62 -20.33 -5.04
CA GLN A 5 -7.78 -19.38 -4.31
C GLN A 5 -7.36 -18.20 -5.19
N LEU A 6 -6.99 -18.44 -6.46
CA LEU A 6 -6.67 -17.34 -7.38
C LEU A 6 -7.88 -16.48 -7.74
N ALA A 7 -9.05 -17.10 -7.92
CA ALA A 7 -10.29 -16.38 -8.15
C ALA A 7 -10.65 -15.50 -6.94
N TRP A 8 -10.43 -15.99 -5.71
CA TRP A 8 -10.60 -15.19 -4.51
C TRP A 8 -9.61 -14.01 -4.44
N LEU A 9 -8.34 -14.21 -4.79
CA LEU A 9 -7.36 -13.11 -4.81
C LEU A 9 -7.79 -11.97 -5.76
N ALA A 10 -8.50 -12.29 -6.85
CA ALA A 10 -8.98 -11.31 -7.83
C ALA A 10 -10.09 -10.40 -7.30
N THR A 11 -10.78 -10.77 -6.22
CA THR A 11 -11.89 -9.98 -5.65
C THR A 11 -11.44 -8.93 -4.64
N GLN A 12 -10.17 -8.96 -4.22
CA GLN A 12 -9.63 -8.04 -3.23
C GLN A 12 -9.62 -6.59 -3.72
N GLN A 13 -9.74 -5.64 -2.79
CA GLN A 13 -9.69 -4.21 -3.09
C GLN A 13 -8.62 -3.52 -2.25
N GLY A 14 -8.06 -2.44 -2.80
CA GLY A 14 -7.05 -1.63 -2.13
C GLY A 14 -6.17 -0.89 -3.11
N PHE A 15 -5.66 0.26 -2.70
CA PHE A 15 -4.79 1.10 -3.51
C PHE A 15 -3.75 1.82 -2.64
N CYS A 16 -2.74 2.38 -3.29
CA CYS A 16 -1.77 3.29 -2.69
C CYS A 16 -1.59 4.50 -3.61
N GLY A 17 -1.48 5.69 -3.03
CA GLY A 17 -1.37 6.91 -3.81
C GLY A 17 -1.33 8.15 -2.94
N VAL A 18 -1.64 9.28 -3.57
CA VAL A 18 -1.62 10.60 -2.93
C VAL A 18 -3.04 11.11 -2.78
N THR A 19 -3.38 11.56 -1.58
CA THR A 19 -4.64 12.27 -1.32
C THR A 19 -4.39 13.77 -1.47
N GLN A 20 -5.08 14.39 -2.43
CA GLN A 20 -5.18 15.84 -2.51
C GLN A 20 -6.38 16.31 -1.67
N VAL A 21 -6.15 17.26 -0.78
CA VAL A 21 -7.16 17.77 0.17
C VAL A 21 -7.42 19.25 -0.12
N ASP A 22 -8.65 19.56 -0.51
CA ASP A 22 -9.16 20.91 -0.79
C ASP A 22 -10.35 21.21 0.14
N GLY A 23 -10.04 21.68 1.35
CA GLY A 23 -11.03 21.79 2.42
C GLY A 23 -11.53 20.40 2.85
N GLU A 24 -12.85 20.18 2.76
CA GLU A 24 -13.45 18.86 3.03
C GLU A 24 -13.48 17.95 1.80
N ARG A 25 -13.15 18.45 0.59
CA ARG A 25 -13.09 17.64 -0.62
C ARG A 25 -11.73 16.95 -0.70
N CYS A 26 -11.74 15.65 -0.88
CA CYS A 26 -10.55 14.85 -1.17
C CYS A 26 -10.62 14.27 -2.59
N THR A 27 -9.46 14.18 -3.25
CA THR A 27 -9.26 13.45 -4.50
C THR A 27 -8.13 12.45 -4.29
N TRP A 28 -8.39 11.16 -4.52
CA TRP A 28 -7.38 10.11 -4.40
C TRP A 28 -6.72 9.85 -5.75
N HIS A 29 -5.45 10.24 -5.86
CA HIS A 29 -4.62 9.98 -7.02
C HIS A 29 -3.95 8.62 -6.87
N ARG A 30 -4.64 7.56 -7.32
CA ARG A 30 -4.18 6.17 -7.22
C ARG A 30 -2.92 5.94 -8.06
N GLN A 31 -1.79 5.71 -7.40
CA GLN A 31 -0.51 5.39 -8.05
C GLN A 31 -0.36 3.88 -8.30
N MET A 32 -0.95 3.09 -7.41
CA MET A 32 -1.07 1.64 -7.49
C MET A 32 -2.49 1.25 -7.08
N ASP A 33 -3.09 0.30 -7.79
CA ASP A 33 -4.40 -0.26 -7.46
C ASP A 33 -4.40 -1.79 -7.68
N ILE A 34 -5.07 -2.53 -6.80
CA ILE A 34 -5.32 -3.97 -7.00
C ILE A 34 -6.23 -4.15 -8.22
N GLN A 35 -7.25 -3.32 -8.37
CA GLN A 35 -8.19 -3.41 -9.49
C GLN A 35 -7.67 -2.65 -10.72
N PRO A 36 -8.05 -3.07 -11.94
CA PRO A 36 -7.71 -2.33 -13.15
C PRO A 36 -8.36 -0.95 -13.15
N ALA A 37 -7.76 -0.01 -13.87
CA ALA A 37 -8.35 1.30 -14.04
C ALA A 37 -9.69 1.20 -14.80
N ASN A 38 -10.77 1.60 -14.13
CA ASN A 38 -12.13 1.61 -14.69
C ASN A 38 -12.52 2.97 -15.30
N GLY A 39 -11.67 4.00 -15.15
CA GLY A 39 -11.87 5.34 -15.71
C GLY A 39 -12.63 6.31 -14.80
N SER A 40 -13.12 5.85 -13.65
CA SER A 40 -13.77 6.69 -12.65
C SER A 40 -12.76 7.53 -11.89
N ARG A 41 -13.14 8.75 -11.52
CA ARG A 41 -12.41 9.54 -10.54
C ARG A 41 -12.79 9.09 -9.15
N ASP A 42 -11.81 9.11 -8.26
CA ASP A 42 -12.01 8.81 -6.86
C ASP A 42 -12.06 10.13 -6.08
N THR A 43 -13.28 10.58 -5.76
CA THR A 43 -13.52 11.84 -5.05
C THR A 43 -14.58 11.69 -3.98
N GLY A 44 -14.33 12.34 -2.85
CA GLY A 44 -15.12 12.16 -1.64
C GLY A 44 -15.03 13.39 -0.75
N ARG A 45 -16.00 13.49 0.16
CA ARG A 45 -16.02 14.47 1.23
C ARG A 45 -15.54 13.79 2.50
N MET A 46 -14.49 14.33 3.12
CA MET A 46 -13.86 13.80 4.32
C MET A 46 -14.05 14.77 5.48
N ILE A 47 -14.66 14.29 6.56
CA ILE A 47 -14.89 15.05 7.79
C ILE A 47 -14.24 14.30 8.94
N VAL A 48 -13.38 14.96 9.70
CA VAL A 48 -12.70 14.39 10.87
C VAL A 48 -13.34 14.96 12.14
N ASP A 49 -13.77 14.08 13.04
CA ASP A 49 -14.31 14.40 14.36
C ASP A 49 -13.57 13.57 15.42
N GLY A 50 -12.58 14.18 16.06
CA GLY A 50 -11.70 13.52 17.01
C GLY A 50 -10.95 12.33 16.41
N GLU A 51 -11.27 11.13 16.90
CA GLU A 51 -10.67 9.86 16.46
C GLU A 51 -11.46 9.18 15.34
N ARG A 52 -12.52 9.82 14.85
CA ARG A 52 -13.35 9.32 13.76
C ARG A 52 -13.19 10.17 12.52
N MET A 53 -13.29 9.51 11.37
CA MET A 53 -13.34 10.16 10.07
C MET A 53 -14.50 9.57 9.29
N THR A 54 -15.35 10.43 8.75
CA THR A 54 -16.43 10.04 7.84
C THR A 54 -16.05 10.46 6.43
N GLU A 55 -16.12 9.50 5.52
CA GLU A 55 -15.93 9.72 4.09
C GLU A 55 -17.23 9.44 3.35
N THR A 56 -17.64 10.36 2.47
CA THR A 56 -18.84 10.19 1.62
C THR A 56 -18.46 10.43 0.18
N GLY A 57 -18.82 9.51 -0.71
CA GLY A 57 -18.55 9.64 -2.14
C GLY A 57 -19.24 10.86 -2.76
N ILE A 58 -18.52 11.57 -3.64
CA ILE A 58 -19.07 12.70 -4.40
C ILE A 58 -19.59 12.24 -5.77
N GLU A 59 -18.86 11.32 -6.41
CA GLU A 59 -19.19 10.75 -7.73
C GLU A 59 -19.64 9.28 -7.65
N ALA A 60 -19.76 8.73 -6.44
CA ALA A 60 -20.19 7.38 -6.17
C ALA A 60 -21.03 7.33 -4.88
N ASP A 61 -21.96 6.38 -4.80
CA ASP A 61 -22.85 6.20 -3.64
C ASP A 61 -22.19 5.28 -2.62
N TYR A 62 -21.40 5.86 -1.71
CA TYR A 62 -20.79 5.15 -0.60
C TYR A 62 -20.61 6.05 0.64
N LEU A 63 -20.55 5.39 1.80
CA LEU A 63 -20.23 5.98 3.09
C LEU A 63 -19.25 5.06 3.80
N GLU A 64 -18.11 5.62 4.21
CA GLU A 64 -17.13 4.91 5.04
C GLU A 64 -16.94 5.66 6.36
N ILE A 65 -16.83 4.88 7.43
CA ILE A 65 -16.56 5.38 8.77
C ILE A 65 -15.28 4.73 9.24
N TRP A 66 -14.28 5.57 9.49
CA TRP A 66 -12.95 5.18 9.90
C TRP A 66 -12.74 5.57 11.35
N GLU A 67 -12.15 4.65 12.13
CA GLU A 67 -11.74 4.91 13.50
C GLU A 67 -10.22 4.81 13.61
N ARG A 68 -9.60 5.77 14.29
CA ARG A 68 -8.16 5.75 14.51
C ARG A 68 -7.79 4.58 15.40
N LEU A 69 -6.81 3.81 14.97
CA LEU A 69 -6.19 2.80 15.82
C LEU A 69 -5.34 3.48 16.90
N PRO A 70 -5.47 3.13 18.19
CA PRO A 70 -4.65 3.73 19.25
C PRO A 70 -3.13 3.61 19.01
N HIS A 71 -2.71 2.48 18.42
CA HIS A 71 -1.32 2.22 18.06
C HIS A 71 -0.81 3.02 16.86
N SER A 72 -1.68 3.73 16.13
CA SER A 72 -1.28 4.58 15.01
C SER A 72 -0.83 5.98 15.44
N CYS A 73 -1.00 6.33 16.72
CA CYS A 73 -0.61 7.62 17.27
C CYS A 73 0.91 7.75 17.37
N GLY A 74 1.44 8.91 16.97
CA GLY A 74 2.86 9.21 17.02
C GLY A 74 3.36 9.79 15.71
N GLY A 75 4.64 9.61 15.42
CA GLY A 75 5.21 10.11 14.19
C GLY A 75 4.75 9.31 12.96
N VAL A 76 4.77 9.98 11.82
CA VAL A 76 4.44 9.40 10.51
C VAL A 76 5.62 9.44 9.55
N ALA A 77 5.68 8.50 8.62
CA ALA A 77 6.60 8.54 7.49
C ALA A 77 5.99 7.88 6.26
N ALA A 78 6.27 8.43 5.08
CA ALA A 78 5.97 7.83 3.80
C ALA A 78 7.26 7.71 2.99
N LEU A 79 7.59 6.49 2.59
CA LEU A 79 8.80 6.15 1.87
C LEU A 79 8.46 5.47 0.54
N GLU A 80 9.21 5.79 -0.50
CA GLU A 80 9.19 5.10 -1.78
C GLU A 80 10.53 4.42 -2.02
N LEU A 81 10.53 3.16 -2.45
CA LEU A 81 11.75 2.44 -2.77
C LEU A 81 12.40 3.06 -4.01
N ALA A 82 13.58 3.62 -3.84
CA ALA A 82 14.35 4.25 -4.91
C ALA A 82 15.36 3.29 -5.55
N ALA A 83 15.90 2.35 -4.77
CA ALA A 83 16.79 1.32 -5.28
C ALA A 83 16.83 0.07 -4.39
N GLU A 84 17.07 -1.07 -5.02
CA GLU A 84 17.32 -2.35 -4.36
C GLU A 84 18.55 -3.01 -5.01
N SER A 85 19.51 -3.46 -4.18
CA SER A 85 20.79 -4.03 -4.63
C SER A 85 21.52 -3.17 -5.68
N GLY A 86 21.45 -1.84 -5.51
CA GLY A 86 22.07 -0.86 -6.42
C GLY A 86 21.33 -0.63 -7.75
N ARG A 87 20.17 -1.26 -7.98
CA ARG A 87 19.36 -1.12 -9.19
C ARG A 87 18.04 -0.42 -8.90
N GLN A 88 17.40 0.12 -9.94
CA GLN A 88 16.02 0.58 -9.83
C GLN A 88 15.13 -0.62 -9.49
N PRO A 89 14.15 -0.48 -8.57
CA PRO A 89 13.29 -1.61 -8.24
C PRO A 89 12.43 -2.00 -9.44
N ASP A 90 12.26 -3.32 -9.63
CA ASP A 90 11.43 -3.87 -10.71
C ASP A 90 9.94 -3.53 -10.53
N ARG A 91 9.55 -3.15 -9.31
CA ARG A 91 8.17 -2.85 -8.93
C ARG A 91 8.12 -1.63 -8.04
N PRO A 92 7.16 -0.72 -8.24
CA PRO A 92 6.99 0.41 -7.34
C PRO A 92 6.62 -0.12 -5.96
N THR A 93 7.29 0.40 -4.94
CA THR A 93 7.20 -0.13 -3.57
C THR A 93 7.20 1.02 -2.58
N TRP A 94 6.30 0.96 -1.60
CA TRP A 94 6.18 1.97 -0.55
C TRP A 94 6.19 1.35 0.84
N LEU A 95 6.70 2.12 1.79
CA LEU A 95 6.60 1.84 3.21
C LEU A 95 6.00 3.06 3.91
N LEU A 96 4.84 2.86 4.53
CA LEU A 96 4.11 3.89 5.26
C LEU A 96 4.11 3.56 6.74
N VAL A 97 4.27 4.56 7.60
CA VAL A 97 4.35 4.39 9.05
C VAL A 97 3.43 5.41 9.71
N ALA A 98 2.69 4.94 10.70
CA ALA A 98 1.91 5.78 11.62
C ALA A 98 2.01 5.19 13.02
N GLY A 99 2.70 5.87 13.94
CA GLY A 99 2.93 5.35 15.29
C GLY A 99 3.64 3.99 15.25
N ASP A 100 3.05 2.98 15.87
CA ASP A 100 3.51 1.58 15.90
C ASP A 100 2.96 0.76 14.73
N CYS A 101 2.16 1.34 13.84
CA CYS A 101 1.60 0.69 12.67
C CYS A 101 2.46 0.97 11.42
N PHE A 102 2.52 -0.01 10.52
CA PHE A 102 3.06 0.19 9.17
C PHE A 102 2.17 -0.43 8.10
N MET A 103 2.29 0.11 6.89
CA MET A 103 1.80 -0.50 5.66
C MET A 103 2.98 -0.69 4.71
N PHE A 104 3.16 -1.90 4.19
CA PHE A 104 4.10 -2.20 3.12
C PHE A 104 3.32 -2.49 1.85
N VAL A 105 3.70 -1.82 0.76
CA VAL A 105 3.00 -1.88 -0.50
C VAL A 105 3.99 -2.22 -1.60
N ARG A 106 3.70 -3.24 -2.41
CA ARG A 106 4.49 -3.59 -3.60
C ARG A 106 3.54 -3.78 -4.78
N GLY A 107 3.67 -2.89 -5.77
CA GLY A 107 2.86 -2.93 -6.98
C GLY A 107 3.22 -4.09 -7.91
N ARG A 108 2.50 -4.17 -9.02
CA ARG A 108 2.81 -5.13 -10.11
C ARG A 108 4.02 -4.66 -10.92
N ALA A 109 4.70 -5.60 -11.56
CA ALA A 109 5.75 -5.30 -12.53
C ALA A 109 5.21 -4.65 -13.81
N ALA A 110 3.96 -4.96 -14.18
CA ALA A 110 3.29 -4.41 -15.36
C ALA A 110 1.89 -3.88 -15.02
N ARG A 111 1.46 -2.87 -15.77
CA ARG A 111 0.10 -2.32 -15.66
C ARG A 111 -0.92 -3.32 -16.21
N LEU A 112 -2.07 -3.40 -15.55
CA LEU A 112 -3.22 -4.14 -16.05
C LEU A 112 -3.85 -3.41 -17.25
N PRO A 113 -4.42 -4.16 -18.22
CA PRO A 113 -5.40 -3.60 -19.14
C PRO A 113 -6.58 -2.99 -18.40
N ARG A 114 -7.23 -1.99 -19.01
CA ARG A 114 -8.45 -1.39 -18.44
C ARG A 114 -9.59 -2.40 -18.44
N ALA A 115 -10.33 -2.45 -17.35
CA ALA A 115 -11.52 -3.25 -17.17
C ALA A 115 -12.31 -2.72 -15.96
N ALA A 116 -13.53 -3.23 -15.77
CA ALA A 116 -14.34 -2.88 -14.59
C ALA A 116 -13.69 -3.39 -13.29
N ASP A 117 -13.21 -4.64 -13.32
CA ASP A 117 -12.52 -5.31 -12.23
C ASP A 117 -11.64 -6.46 -12.78
N LEU A 118 -10.79 -7.03 -11.92
CA LEU A 118 -9.90 -8.14 -12.23
C LEU A 118 -10.65 -9.40 -12.66
N THR A 119 -11.76 -9.73 -12.01
CA THR A 119 -12.57 -10.91 -12.33
C THR A 119 -13.06 -10.85 -13.77
N THR A 120 -13.59 -9.69 -14.18
CA THR A 120 -14.02 -9.38 -15.53
C THR A 120 -12.84 -9.44 -16.49
N LEU A 121 -11.70 -8.85 -16.14
CA LEU A 121 -10.50 -8.88 -16.98
C LEU A 121 -10.03 -10.33 -17.24
N ILE A 122 -9.95 -11.16 -16.20
CA ILE A 122 -9.52 -12.56 -16.29
C ILE A 122 -10.49 -13.37 -17.15
N ALA A 123 -11.80 -13.20 -16.96
CA ALA A 123 -12.82 -13.91 -17.73
C ALA A 123 -12.75 -13.60 -19.23
N HIS A 124 -12.46 -12.35 -19.60
CA HIS A 124 -12.37 -11.91 -20.99
C HIS A 124 -11.02 -12.26 -21.64
N ALA A 125 -9.91 -11.95 -20.97
CA ALA A 125 -8.57 -12.11 -21.54
C ALA A 125 -8.08 -13.56 -21.50
N ARG A 126 -8.59 -14.38 -20.57
CA ARG A 126 -8.20 -15.78 -20.36
C ARG A 126 -6.66 -15.95 -20.34
N PRO A 127 -5.97 -15.24 -19.43
CA PRO A 127 -4.51 -15.31 -19.34
C PRO A 127 -4.07 -16.75 -19.08
N ASP A 128 -2.88 -17.10 -19.58
CA ASP A 128 -2.22 -18.32 -19.13
C ASP A 128 -1.85 -18.22 -17.63
N ARG A 129 -1.34 -19.32 -17.08
CA ARG A 129 -1.06 -19.41 -15.66
C ARG A 129 -0.03 -18.39 -15.19
N GLU A 130 1.01 -18.17 -15.99
CA GLU A 130 2.09 -17.24 -15.64
C GLU A 130 1.56 -15.81 -15.59
N GLN A 131 0.81 -15.41 -16.62
CA GLN A 131 0.22 -14.09 -16.72
C GLN A 131 -0.82 -13.83 -15.61
N LEU A 132 -1.64 -14.84 -15.27
CA LEU A 132 -2.59 -14.76 -14.17
C LEU A 132 -1.88 -14.53 -12.83
N LEU A 133 -0.81 -15.28 -12.55
CA LEU A 133 -0.02 -15.10 -11.33
C LEU A 133 0.62 -13.71 -11.29
N ALA A 134 1.13 -13.22 -12.43
CA ALA A 134 1.66 -11.86 -12.51
C ALA A 134 0.61 -10.77 -12.27
N TRP A 135 -0.65 -11.00 -12.65
CA TRP A 135 -1.78 -10.09 -12.36
C TRP A 135 -2.22 -10.14 -10.89
N LEU A 136 -2.01 -11.25 -10.19
CA LEU A 136 -2.38 -11.40 -8.79
C LEU A 136 -1.23 -11.07 -7.83
N ASP A 137 -0.01 -10.93 -8.34
CA ASP A 137 1.19 -10.62 -7.56
C ASP A 137 1.31 -9.12 -7.25
N ILE A 138 0.45 -8.68 -6.34
CA ILE A 138 0.38 -7.33 -5.78
C ILE A 138 0.19 -7.41 -4.27
N GLU A 139 0.92 -6.60 -3.52
CA GLU A 139 0.95 -6.68 -2.05
C GLU A 139 0.51 -5.35 -1.43
N ILE A 140 -0.46 -5.44 -0.53
CA ILE A 140 -0.73 -4.46 0.52
C ILE A 140 -0.72 -5.24 1.83
N SER A 141 0.25 -4.93 2.69
CA SER A 141 0.50 -5.63 3.95
C SER A 141 0.44 -4.63 5.10
N PHE A 142 -0.41 -4.90 6.09
CA PHE A 142 -0.48 -4.16 7.35
C PHE A 142 0.27 -4.92 8.44
N GLY A 143 0.94 -4.19 9.34
CA GLY A 143 1.57 -4.80 10.50
C GLY A 143 1.96 -3.81 11.58
N ARG A 144 2.66 -4.35 12.59
CA ARG A 144 3.14 -3.59 13.74
C ARG A 144 4.66 -3.57 13.84
N ARG A 145 5.19 -2.44 14.31
CA ARG A 145 6.56 -2.25 14.78
C ARG A 145 6.52 -2.03 16.29
N THR A 146 7.05 -2.96 17.08
CA THR A 146 7.08 -2.81 18.55
C THR A 146 8.50 -2.92 19.07
N GLY A 147 9.06 -1.79 19.53
CA GLY A 147 10.41 -1.75 20.10
C GLY A 147 11.50 -2.32 19.17
N PRO A 148 12.48 -3.09 19.69
CA PRO A 148 13.57 -3.66 18.89
C PRO A 148 13.17 -4.92 18.11
N THR A 149 11.87 -5.19 17.92
CA THR A 149 11.41 -6.40 17.23
C THR A 149 11.27 -6.18 15.72
N PRO A 150 11.38 -7.25 14.91
CA PRO A 150 11.19 -7.15 13.47
C PRO A 150 9.78 -6.68 13.14
N TRP A 151 9.65 -5.87 12.09
CA TRP A 151 8.36 -5.35 11.64
C TRP A 151 7.57 -6.49 11.01
N ARG A 152 6.59 -7.02 11.74
CA ARG A 152 5.86 -8.24 11.38
C ARG A 152 4.54 -7.90 10.69
N ILE A 153 4.29 -8.58 9.57
CA ILE A 153 3.03 -8.49 8.83
C ILE A 153 1.95 -9.24 9.61
N GLU A 154 0.83 -8.57 9.88
CA GLU A 154 -0.35 -9.14 10.54
C GLU A 154 -1.44 -9.50 9.51
N HIS A 155 -1.62 -8.66 8.50
CA HIS A 155 -2.59 -8.87 7.42
C HIS A 155 -1.96 -8.58 6.07
N SER A 156 -2.28 -9.39 5.06
CA SER A 156 -1.77 -9.15 3.70
C SER A 156 -2.74 -9.58 2.62
N THR A 157 -2.75 -8.83 1.51
CA THR A 157 -3.43 -9.25 0.28
C THR A 157 -2.79 -10.47 -0.38
N LEU A 158 -1.58 -10.84 0.06
CA LEU A 158 -0.91 -12.10 -0.26
C LEU A 158 -0.83 -12.92 1.03
N PRO A 159 -1.79 -13.82 1.31
CA PRO A 159 -1.91 -14.48 2.63
C PRO A 159 -0.63 -15.19 3.09
N PHE A 160 0.19 -15.69 2.18
CA PHE A 160 1.47 -16.34 2.50
C PHE A 160 2.53 -15.39 3.09
N ARG A 161 2.28 -14.07 3.07
CA ARG A 161 3.14 -13.04 3.66
C ARG A 161 2.85 -12.79 5.13
N GLU A 162 1.68 -13.20 5.63
CA GLU A 162 1.33 -13.01 7.04
C GLU A 162 2.33 -13.74 7.95
N GLY A 163 2.76 -13.06 9.02
CA GLY A 163 3.80 -13.53 9.91
C GLY A 163 5.24 -13.36 9.39
N GLN A 164 5.45 -12.95 8.13
CA GLN A 164 6.79 -12.57 7.65
C GLN A 164 7.20 -11.19 8.16
N CYS A 165 8.49 -10.88 8.08
CA CYS A 165 9.03 -9.58 8.46
C CYS A 165 9.34 -8.76 7.20
N VAL A 166 9.00 -7.46 7.21
CA VAL A 166 9.29 -6.56 6.08
C VAL A 166 10.72 -6.04 6.11
N THR A 167 11.24 -5.81 7.32
CA THR A 167 12.59 -5.29 7.59
C THR A 167 13.13 -5.91 8.88
N SER A 168 14.45 -5.99 9.00
CA SER A 168 15.10 -6.31 10.27
C SER A 168 15.03 -5.13 11.25
N PRO A 169 15.07 -5.37 12.57
CA PRO A 169 15.12 -4.32 13.58
C PRO A 169 16.27 -3.35 13.35
N GLY A 170 16.01 -2.04 13.43
CA GLY A 170 17.03 -1.00 13.28
C GLY A 170 17.70 -0.93 11.90
N ALA A 171 17.21 -1.67 10.92
CA ALA A 171 17.80 -1.69 9.59
C ALA A 171 17.56 -0.38 8.84
N LEU A 172 16.41 0.28 9.06
CA LEU A 172 16.06 1.55 8.44
C LEU A 172 16.79 2.70 9.16
N GLN A 173 17.71 3.34 8.45
CA GLN A 173 18.48 4.46 8.97
C GLN A 173 18.31 5.68 8.08
N ARG A 174 17.80 6.76 8.66
CA ARG A 174 17.71 8.05 7.97
C ARG A 174 19.10 8.56 7.62
N ARG A 175 19.25 9.05 6.39
CA ARG A 175 20.48 9.65 5.85
C ARG A 175 20.13 11.01 5.23
N GLY A 176 20.18 12.04 6.06
CA GLY A 176 19.81 13.40 5.67
C GLY A 176 18.29 13.57 5.51
N HIS A 177 17.89 14.58 4.73
CA HIS A 177 16.48 14.98 4.65
C HIS A 177 15.64 14.17 3.68
N GLN A 178 16.27 13.51 2.69
CA GLN A 178 15.56 12.91 1.55
C GLN A 178 15.65 11.38 1.48
N ARG A 179 16.46 10.73 2.32
CA ARG A 179 16.80 9.32 2.12
C ARG A 179 16.77 8.52 3.42
N VAL A 180 16.36 7.25 3.29
CA VAL A 180 16.55 6.19 4.28
C VAL A 180 17.31 5.06 3.61
N VAL A 181 18.26 4.47 4.34
CA VAL A 181 19.02 3.30 3.89
C VAL A 181 18.65 2.13 4.77
N GLU A 182 18.43 0.97 4.17
CA GLU A 182 18.13 -0.26 4.87
C GLU A 182 19.27 -1.26 4.78
N GLY A 183 19.67 -1.79 5.93
CA GLY A 183 20.78 -2.74 6.02
C GLY A 183 22.09 -2.13 5.51
N PRO A 184 23.04 -2.93 4.99
CA PRO A 184 24.30 -2.44 4.42
C PRO A 184 24.11 -1.77 3.03
N GLY A 185 22.99 -1.07 2.82
CA GLY A 185 22.67 -0.43 1.55
C GLY A 185 21.88 -1.29 0.58
N GLU A 186 21.27 -2.39 1.04
CA GLU A 186 20.49 -3.29 0.19
C GLU A 186 19.27 -2.59 -0.38
N ARG A 187 18.55 -1.80 0.43
CA ARG A 187 17.46 -0.95 -0.05
C ARG A 187 17.74 0.50 0.26
N ARG A 188 17.41 1.37 -0.69
CA ARG A 188 17.44 2.83 -0.53
C ARG A 188 16.06 3.36 -0.79
N TRP A 189 15.56 4.15 0.15
CA TRP A 189 14.24 4.72 0.14
C TRP A 189 14.33 6.23 0.00
N MET A 190 13.44 6.81 -0.81
CA MET A 190 13.18 8.24 -0.88
C MET A 190 12.13 8.60 0.15
N ILE A 191 12.36 9.69 0.86
CA ILE A 191 11.40 10.24 1.82
C ILE A 191 10.39 11.10 1.04
N LEU A 192 9.12 10.70 1.07
CA LEU A 192 7.99 11.47 0.52
C LEU A 192 7.38 12.38 1.59
N ASP A 193 7.25 11.86 2.80
CA ASP A 193 6.81 12.62 3.98
C ASP A 193 7.48 12.05 5.24
N TRP A 194 7.76 12.90 6.23
CA TRP A 194 8.45 12.51 7.44
C TRP A 194 8.17 13.46 8.60
N ALA A 195 7.39 12.98 9.56
CA ALA A 195 7.17 13.59 10.86
C ALA A 195 7.41 12.58 12.01
N VAL A 196 8.38 11.66 11.87
CA VAL A 196 8.91 10.82 12.97
C VAL A 196 10.22 11.38 13.51
N THR A 197 10.45 11.26 14.83
CA THR A 197 11.75 11.53 15.46
C THR A 197 12.79 10.43 15.15
N ALA A 198 12.36 9.18 14.94
CA ALA A 198 13.15 8.05 14.43
C ALA A 198 12.22 6.91 13.92
N LEU A 199 12.72 6.07 13.00
CA LEU A 199 12.05 4.83 12.54
C LEU A 199 12.56 3.59 13.28
#